data_AF-A0A1F7N059-F1
#
_entry.id   AF-A0A1F7N059-F1
#
_cell.length_a   1.000
_cell.length_b   1.000
_cell.length_c   1.000
_cell.angle_alpha   90.00
_cell.angle_beta   90.00
_cell.angle_gamma   90.00
#
_symmetry.space_group_name_H-M   'P 1'
#
loop_
_entity.id
_entity.type
_entity.pdbx_description
1 polymer ?
#
loop_
_entity_poly.entity_id
_entity_poly.type
_entity_poly.pdbx_seq_one_letter_code
_entity_poly.pdbx_strand_id
1 'polypeptide(L)' 'MNGFAVHPSDPAVMYVAMRAGVYRTADAGRTWSAPAGGPTDVAAVAVDPKRPAIVYAATAAGRIHVSSDGGATWHAR' A
#
# COMPACT_ATOMS: atom_id res chain seq x y z
N MET A 1 -0.08 -12.92 7.80
CA MET A 1 1.30 -12.56 7.39
C MET A 1 1.20 -11.19 6.79
N ASN A 2 1.87 -10.18 7.35
CA ASN A 2 1.77 -8.80 6.88
C ASN A 2 3.01 -8.50 6.03
N GLY A 3 2.80 -8.08 4.78
CA GLY A 3 3.88 -7.75 3.84
C GLY A 3 4.23 -6.25 3.82
N PHE A 4 5.41 -5.92 3.30
CA PHE A 4 5.79 -4.55 2.96
C PHE A 4 6.21 -4.47 1.49
N ALA A 5 6.10 -3.27 0.92
CA ALA A 5 6.60 -2.98 -0.42
C ALA A 5 7.36 -1.66 -0.42
N VAL A 6 8.40 -1.58 -1.23
CA VAL A 6 9.24 -0.38 -1.39
C VAL A 6 9.03 0.16 -2.78
N HIS A 7 8.94 1.48 -2.91
CA HIS A 7 8.86 2.13 -4.20
C HIS A 7 10.16 1.88 -5.00
N PRO A 8 10.06 1.47 -6.28
CA PRO A 8 11.17 0.88 -7.04
C PRO A 8 12.34 1.84 -7.33
N SER A 9 12.09 3.15 -7.39
CA SER A 9 13.10 4.18 -7.67
C SER A 9 13.30 5.18 -6.54
N ASP A 10 12.57 5.05 -5.44
CA ASP A 10 12.65 5.96 -4.29
C ASP A 10 12.44 5.16 -2.99
N PRO A 11 13.50 4.62 -2.39
CA PRO A 11 13.37 3.76 -1.22
C PRO A 11 12.87 4.50 0.04
N ALA A 12 12.77 5.83 0.03
CA ALA A 12 12.14 6.56 1.12
C ALA A 12 10.62 6.34 1.17
N VAL A 13 10.01 5.98 0.03
CA VAL A 13 8.59 5.65 -0.07
C VAL A 13 8.39 4.14 0.11
N MET A 14 7.67 3.76 1.16
CA MET A 14 7.37 2.37 1.48
C MET A 14 5.94 2.23 1.97
N TYR A 15 5.43 1.00 1.85
CA TYR A 15 4.08 0.62 2.22
C TYR A 15 4.12 -0.59 3.13
N VAL A 16 3.27 -0.62 4.16
CA VAL A 16 3.11 -1.77 5.04
C VAL A 16 1.64 -2.17 5.08
N ALA A 17 1.37 -3.43 4.80
CA ALA A 17 0.05 -4.03 4.95
C ALA A 17 -0.24 -4.29 6.43
N MET A 18 -1.37 -3.82 6.92
CA MET A 18 -1.83 -4.05 8.28
C MET A 18 -3.33 -4.35 8.31
N ARG A 19 -3.82 -4.78 9.48
CA ARG A 19 -5.26 -5.03 9.69
C ARG A 19 -6.11 -3.78 9.45
N ALA A 20 -5.60 -2.61 9.82
CA ALA A 20 -6.28 -1.34 9.63
C ALA A 20 -6.19 -0.79 8.19
N GLY A 21 -5.37 -1.39 7.32
CA GLY A 21 -5.17 -0.95 5.94
C GLY A 21 -3.71 -0.86 5.54
N VAL A 22 -3.42 -0.08 4.50
CA VAL A 22 -2.06 0.17 4.00
C VAL A 22 -1.51 1.45 4.62
N TYR A 23 -0.45 1.32 5.42
CA TYR A 23 0.31 2.45 5.92
C TYR A 23 1.38 2.84 4.91
N ARG A 24 1.70 4.14 4.84
CA ARG A 24 2.71 4.68 3.91
C ARG A 24 3.71 5.56 4.64
N THR A 25 4.97 5.43 4.30
CA THR A 25 6.02 6.42 4.63
C THR A 25 6.47 7.12 3.35
N ALA A 26 6.96 8.35 3.48
CA ALA A 26 7.70 9.06 2.43
C ALA A 26 9.10 9.51 2.89
N ASP A 27 9.53 9.12 4.09
CA ASP A 27 10.77 9.57 4.71
C ASP A 27 11.62 8.40 5.25
N ALA A 28 11.59 7.26 4.55
CA ALA A 28 12.32 6.04 4.89
C ALA A 28 11.91 5.45 6.26
N GLY A 29 10.66 5.64 6.68
CA GLY A 29 10.06 5.02 7.86
C GLY A 29 10.22 5.82 9.15
N ARG A 30 10.67 7.08 9.06
CA ARG A 30 10.74 7.98 10.22
C ARG A 30 9.34 8.38 10.67
N THR A 31 8.43 8.60 9.72
CA THR A 31 7.01 8.84 9.97
C THR A 31 6.13 8.01 9.04
N TRP A 32 4.91 7.70 9.51
CA TRP A 32 3.96 6.87 8.78
C TRP A 32 2.60 7.56 8.74
N SER A 33 2.05 7.70 7.54
CA SER A 33 0.67 8.09 7.32
C SER A 33 -0.23 6.88 7.53
N ALA A 34 -1.23 7.04 8.39
CA ALA A 34 -2.28 6.06 8.59
C ALA A 34 -3.17 5.94 7.34
N PRO A 35 -3.83 4.79 7.13
CA PRO A 35 -4.80 4.60 6.06
C PRO A 35 -5.95 5.62 6.17
N ALA A 36 -6.25 6.31 5.08
CA ALA A 36 -7.38 7.25 4.98
C ALA A 36 -8.54 6.61 4.20
N GLY A 37 -9.05 5.48 4.71
CA GLY A 37 -10.04 4.64 4.01
C GLY A 37 -9.40 3.59 3.09
N GLY A 38 -10.23 2.93 2.27
CA GLY A 38 -9.79 1.87 1.37
C GLY A 38 -9.82 0.46 2.01
N PRO A 39 -8.93 -0.46 1.60
CA PRO A 39 -8.98 -1.85 2.03
C PRO A 39 -8.64 -2.02 3.51
N THR A 40 -9.38 -2.89 4.18
CA THR A 40 -9.08 -3.37 5.54
C THR A 40 -8.62 -4.82 5.50
N ASP A 41 -7.97 -5.27 6.57
CA ASP A 41 -7.44 -6.62 6.71
C ASP A 41 -6.49 -7.00 5.55
N VAL A 42 -5.53 -6.11 5.28
CA VAL A 42 -4.61 -6.23 4.15
C VAL A 42 -3.55 -7.27 4.49
N ALA A 43 -3.47 -8.31 3.68
CA ALA A 43 -2.50 -9.40 3.80
C ALA A 43 -1.22 -9.12 3.00
N ALA A 44 -1.35 -8.46 1.84
CA ALA A 44 -0.20 -8.15 0.99
C ALA A 44 -0.36 -6.81 0.28
N VAL A 45 0.77 -6.15 0.02
CA VAL A 45 0.86 -4.92 -0.76
C VAL A 45 1.97 -5.07 -1.80
N ALA A 46 1.76 -4.53 -3.00
CA ALA A 46 2.74 -4.51 -4.08
C ALA A 46 2.66 -3.19 -4.85
N VAL A 47 3.79 -2.75 -5.40
CA VAL A 47 3.92 -1.51 -6.20
C VAL A 47 4.25 -1.91 -7.64
N ASP A 48 3.57 -1.32 -8.64
CA ASP A 48 3.92 -1.53 -10.05
C ASP A 48 5.33 -0.96 -10.31
N PRO A 49 6.31 -1.78 -10.74
CA PRO A 49 7.70 -1.34 -10.89
C PRO A 49 7.89 -0.32 -12.01
N LYS A 50 6.97 -0.25 -12.99
CA LYS A 50 7.02 0.68 -14.13
C LYS A 50 6.17 1.92 -13.88
N ARG A 51 5.12 1.82 -13.07
CA ARG A 51 4.21 2.93 -12.73
C ARG A 51 3.95 2.96 -11.23
N PRO A 52 4.89 3.49 -10.43
CA PRO A 52 4.85 3.34 -8.98
C PRO A 52 3.68 4.03 -8.25
N ALA A 53 2.94 4.90 -8.94
CA ALA A 53 1.66 5.42 -8.45
C ALA A 53 0.58 4.33 -8.37
N ILE A 54 0.74 3.22 -9.10
CA ILE A 54 -0.15 2.07 -9.03
C ILE A 54 0.30 1.16 -7.89
N VAL A 55 -0.57 1.03 -6.89
CA VAL A 55 -0.36 0.16 -5.72
C VAL A 55 -1.51 -0.83 -5.63
N TYR A 56 -1.17 -2.08 -5.38
CA TYR A 56 -2.11 -3.18 -5.21
C TYR A 56 -2.14 -3.61 -3.74
N ALA A 57 -3.34 -3.82 -3.20
CA ALA A 57 -3.54 -4.35 -1.86
C ALA A 57 -4.46 -5.56 -1.92
N ALA A 58 -3.98 -6.71 -1.44
CA ALA A 58 -4.76 -7.92 -1.30
C ALA A 58 -5.24 -8.06 0.15
N THR A 59 -6.55 -8.23 0.31
CA THR A 59 -7.17 -8.47 1.62
C THR A 59 -7.13 -9.96 1.97
N ALA A 60 -7.17 -10.30 3.26
CA ALA A 60 -7.26 -11.68 3.71
C ALA A 60 -8.51 -12.41 3.20
N ALA A 61 -9.57 -11.67 2.87
CA ALA A 61 -10.80 -12.19 2.27
C ALA A 61 -10.71 -12.43 0.74
N GLY A 62 -9.52 -12.29 0.15
CA GLY A 62 -9.29 -12.56 -1.28
C GLY A 62 -9.70 -11.43 -2.24
N ARG A 63 -10.06 -10.25 -1.74
CA ARG A 63 -10.36 -9.07 -2.57
C ARG A 63 -9.10 -8.29 -2.90
N ILE A 64 -9.03 -7.76 -4.12
CA ILE A 64 -7.95 -6.87 -4.57
C ILE A 64 -8.47 -5.43 -4.62
N HIS A 65 -7.68 -4.52 -4.08
CA HIS A 65 -7.89 -3.09 -4.21
C HIS A 65 -6.71 -2.48 -4.96
N VAL A 66 -7.00 -1.48 -5.77
CA VAL A 66 -6.01 -0.78 -6.59
C VAL A 66 -6.09 0.70 -6.28
N SER A 67 -4.92 1.30 -6.04
CA SER A 67 -4.73 2.73 -6.03
C SER A 67 -3.98 3.14 -7.30
N SER A 68 -4.31 4.29 -7.87
CA SER A 68 -3.58 4.92 -8.98
C SER A 68 -2.84 6.21 -8.58
N ASP A 69 -2.81 6.52 -7.30
CA ASP A 69 -2.29 7.76 -6.72
C ASP A 69 -1.34 7.51 -5.53
N GLY A 70 -0.66 6.36 -5.53
CA GLY A 70 0.35 6.03 -4.52
C GLY A 70 -0.25 5.70 -3.15
N GLY A 71 -1.45 5.11 -3.13
CA GLY A 71 -2.15 4.66 -1.93
C GLY A 71 -2.99 5.72 -1.23
N ALA A 72 -3.21 6.89 -1.85
CA ALA A 72 -4.05 7.94 -1.28
C ALA A 72 -5.55 7.61 -1.42
N THR A 73 -5.96 7.04 -2.54
CA THR A 73 -7.32 6.51 -2.76
C THR A 73 -7.30 5.10 -3.32
N TRP A 74 -8.38 4.34 -3.08
CA TRP A 74 -8.46 2.92 -3.39
C TRP A 74 -9.80 2.56 -4.03
N HIS A 75 -9.74 1.71 -5.05
CA HIS A 75 -10.90 1.14 -5.71
C HIS A 75 -10.87 -0.38 -5.63
N ALA A 76 -11.98 -1.00 -5.24
CA ALA A 76 -12.12 -2.45 -5.33
C ALA A 76 -12.16 -2.89 -6.79
N ARG A 77 -11.49 -4.00 -7.09
CA ARG A 77 -11.59 -4.70 -8.37
C ARG A 77 -12.18 -6.10 -8.19
#